data_AF-A0A2H0A0N5-F1
#
_entry.id   AF-A0A2H0A0N5-F1
#
_cell.length_a   1.000
_cell.length_b   1.000
_cell.length_c   1.000
_cell.angle_alpha   90.00
_cell.angle_beta   90.00
_cell.angle_gamma   90.00
#
_symmetry.space_group_name_H-M   'P 1'
#
loop_
_entity.id
_entity.type
_entity.pdbx_description
1 polymer ?
#
loop_
_entity_poly.entity_id
_entity_poly.type
_entity_poly.pdbx_seq_one_letter_code
_entity_poly.pdbx_strand_id
1 'polypeptide(L)'
;MFTKGAIVHYKKIVFFSVIFMILAFAGLLQLKVDTAYVSYFKKGSDVRQSVNIIGEKFGGGWGFDIILDSGHPDGVKSPEFLKFIESFRGWLTAPENADLKIGRTDAFSNIIKTMHMAMNNDDCKCYAIPDSPTDIVDYLEIYGGEDADSDG
;
A
#
# COMPACT_ATOMS: atom_id res chain seq x y z
N MET A 1 27.69 -36.16 42.74
CA MET A 1 26.67 -37.20 42.91
C MET A 1 25.80 -37.41 41.66
N PHE A 2 25.47 -36.36 40.89
CA PHE A 2 24.72 -36.45 39.61
C PHE A 2 25.44 -37.21 38.47
N THR A 3 26.77 -37.27 38.47
CA THR A 3 27.55 -37.87 37.39
C THR A 3 27.50 -39.40 37.32
N LYS A 4 27.33 -40.10 38.46
CA LYS A 4 27.25 -41.58 38.47
C LYS A 4 25.90 -42.11 37.97
N GLY A 5 24.80 -41.37 38.17
CA GLY A 5 23.47 -41.75 37.67
C GLY A 5 23.31 -41.60 36.15
N ALA A 6 24.04 -40.67 35.54
CA ALA A 6 24.00 -40.42 34.10
C ALA A 6 24.59 -41.58 33.27
N ILE A 7 25.59 -42.29 33.82
CA ILE A 7 26.32 -43.36 33.12
C ILE A 7 25.50 -44.66 33.07
N VAL A 8 24.64 -44.94 34.05
CA VAL A 8 23.83 -46.17 34.10
C VAL A 8 22.63 -46.14 33.15
N HIS A 9 22.09 -44.95 32.85
CA HIS A 9 20.93 -44.75 31.98
C HIS A 9 21.22 -43.84 30.78
N TYR A 10 22.47 -43.83 30.29
CA TYR A 10 22.90 -42.98 29.19
C TYR A 10 22.00 -43.07 27.94
N LYS A 11 21.51 -44.28 27.60
CA LYS A 11 20.57 -44.48 26.47
C LYS A 11 19.24 -43.74 26.66
N LYS A 12 18.68 -43.74 27.88
CA LYS A 12 17.44 -43.01 28.20
C LYS A 12 17.66 -41.51 28.14
N ILE A 13 18.80 -41.03 28.67
CA ILE A 13 19.15 -39.61 28.65
C ILE A 13 19.32 -39.13 27.21
N VAL A 14 20.08 -39.84 26.38
CA VAL A 14 20.26 -39.52 24.96
C VAL A 14 18.92 -39.55 24.23
N PHE A 15 18.06 -40.55 24.48
CA PHE A 15 16.73 -40.62 23.87
C PHE A 15 15.85 -39.41 24.21
N PHE A 16 15.77 -39.03 25.49
CA PHE A 16 15.01 -37.83 25.90
C PHE A 16 15.61 -36.54 25.37
N SER A 17 16.95 -36.43 25.29
CA SER A 17 17.61 -35.26 24.70
C SER A 17 17.32 -35.14 23.21
N VAL A 18 17.31 -36.25 22.47
CA VAL A 18 16.96 -36.27 21.03
C VAL A 18 15.49 -35.88 20.85
N ILE A 19 14.57 -36.42 21.66
CA ILE A 19 13.16 -36.02 21.64
C ILE A 19 13.00 -34.52 21.91
N PHE A 20 13.68 -34.02 22.94
CA PHE A 20 13.65 -32.59 23.27
C PHE A 20 14.19 -31.72 22.12
N MET A 21 15.25 -32.18 21.46
CA MET A 21 15.84 -31.48 20.31
C MET A 21 14.88 -31.46 19.11
N ILE A 22 14.17 -32.57 18.84
CA ILE A 22 13.13 -32.65 17.80
C ILE A 22 11.97 -31.70 18.12
N LEU A 23 11.51 -31.67 19.37
CA LEU A 23 10.46 -30.75 19.81
C LEU A 23 10.87 -29.28 19.69
N ALA A 24 12.11 -28.96 20.05
CA ALA A 24 12.66 -27.62 19.88
C ALA A 24 12.73 -27.24 18.38
N PHE A 25 13.17 -28.16 17.52
CA PHE A 25 13.21 -27.95 16.07
C PHE A 25 11.81 -27.75 15.48
N ALA A 26 10.82 -28.53 15.92
CA ALA A 26 9.43 -28.34 15.53
C ALA A 26 8.88 -26.96 15.96
N GLY A 27 9.30 -26.47 17.14
CA GLY A 27 8.99 -25.12 17.59
C GLY A 27 9.61 -24.02 16.73
N LEU A 28 10.84 -24.21 16.24
CA LEU A 28 11.49 -23.27 15.32
C LEU A 28 10.73 -23.14 13.99
N LEU A 29 10.11 -24.22 13.50
CA LEU A 29 9.28 -24.17 12.29
C LEU A 29 7.98 -23.35 12.47
N GLN A 30 7.58 -23.07 13.71
CA GLN A 30 6.40 -22.23 14.01
C GLN A 30 6.77 -20.76 14.25
N LEU A 31 8.05 -20.40 14.14
CA LEU A 31 8.51 -19.03 14.35
C LEU A 31 7.93 -18.13 13.24
N LYS A 32 7.02 -17.24 13.62
CA LYS A 32 6.51 -16.18 12.74
C LYS A 32 7.37 -14.94 12.94
N VAL A 33 8.06 -14.52 11.88
CA VAL A 33 8.77 -13.24 11.87
C VAL A 33 7.72 -12.14 11.77
N ASP A 34 7.57 -11.36 12.82
CA ASP A 34 6.67 -10.21 12.84
C ASP A 34 7.49 -8.95 12.51
N THR A 35 7.34 -8.45 11.28
CA THR A 35 7.99 -7.22 10.81
C THR A 35 7.10 -6.00 10.97
N ALA A 36 5.87 -6.16 11.46
CA ALA A 36 4.94 -5.07 11.60
C ALA A 36 5.26 -4.28 12.87
N TYR A 37 5.83 -3.08 12.76
CA TYR A 37 6.13 -2.22 13.92
C TYR A 37 4.95 -2.01 14.89
N VAL A 38 3.73 -2.11 14.38
CA VAL A 38 2.47 -2.04 15.16
C VAL A 38 2.35 -3.17 16.19
N SER A 39 2.97 -4.33 15.95
CA SER A 39 2.95 -5.48 16.85
C SER A 39 3.76 -5.27 18.13
N TYR A 40 4.72 -4.35 18.13
CA TYR A 40 5.48 -3.93 19.32
C TYR A 40 4.63 -3.16 20.32
N PHE A 41 3.51 -2.58 19.88
CA PHE A 41 2.58 -1.88 20.77
C PHE A 41 1.61 -2.86 21.43
N LYS A 42 1.36 -2.66 22.73
CA LYS A 42 0.40 -3.47 23.50
C LYS A 42 -0.95 -3.51 22.79
N LYS A 43 -1.57 -4.69 22.78
CA LYS A 43 -2.96 -4.86 22.34
C LYS A 43 -3.85 -3.89 23.14
N GLY A 44 -4.65 -3.09 22.43
CA GLY A 44 -5.55 -2.09 23.04
C GLY A 44 -4.96 -0.69 23.26
N SER A 45 -3.67 -0.46 22.98
CA SER A 45 -3.08 0.89 23.03
C SER A 45 -3.70 1.84 22.00
N ASP A 46 -3.70 3.13 22.32
CA ASP A 46 -4.22 4.19 21.44
C ASP A 46 -3.56 4.13 20.06
N VAL A 47 -2.25 3.92 20.01
CA VAL A 47 -1.49 3.77 18.76
C VAL A 47 -2.08 2.66 17.88
N ARG A 48 -2.41 1.50 18.45
CA ARG A 48 -2.95 0.37 17.70
C ARG A 48 -4.40 0.59 17.27
N GLN A 49 -5.19 1.30 18.08
CA GLN A 49 -6.54 1.70 17.69
C GLN A 49 -6.50 2.72 16.54
N SER A 50 -5.64 3.74 16.62
CA SER A 50 -5.45 4.73 15.56
C SER A 50 -5.03 4.07 14.25
N VAL A 51 -4.07 3.15 14.28
CA VAL A 51 -3.65 2.40 13.08
C VAL A 51 -4.80 1.59 12.48
N ASN A 52 -5.61 0.93 13.30
CA ASN A 52 -6.78 0.19 12.80
C ASN A 52 -7.80 1.14 12.16
N ILE A 53 -8.10 2.27 12.80
CA ILE A 53 -9.02 3.29 12.26
C ILE A 53 -8.49 3.85 10.94
N ILE A 54 -7.17 4.10 10.84
CA ILE A 54 -6.54 4.55 9.60
C ILE A 54 -6.71 3.49 8.51
N GLY A 55 -6.43 2.22 8.82
CA GLY A 55 -6.64 1.11 7.89
C GLY A 55 -8.08 0.99 7.40
N GLU A 56 -9.06 1.08 8.31
CA GLU A 56 -10.49 0.98 7.99
C GLU A 56 -11.02 2.18 7.20
N LYS A 57 -10.60 3.41 7.54
CA LYS A 57 -11.16 4.63 6.95
C LYS A 57 -10.41 5.15 5.73
N PHE A 58 -9.11 4.87 5.62
CA PHE A 58 -8.25 5.45 4.58
C PHE A 58 -7.66 4.40 3.64
N GLY A 59 -8.03 3.12 3.79
CA GLY A 59 -7.68 2.06 2.85
C GLY A 59 -6.31 1.42 3.07
N GLY A 60 -5.65 1.71 4.20
CA GLY A 60 -4.36 1.14 4.58
C GLY A 60 -3.46 2.15 5.29
N GLY A 61 -2.41 1.64 5.95
CA GLY A 61 -1.36 2.46 6.58
C GLY A 61 -0.07 2.55 5.77
N TRP A 62 0.00 1.85 4.63
CA TRP A 62 1.18 1.77 3.75
C TRP A 62 0.74 2.05 2.33
N GLY A 63 1.45 2.96 1.66
CA GLY A 63 1.28 3.25 0.24
C GLY A 63 2.48 2.73 -0.55
N PHE A 64 2.26 2.49 -1.84
CA PHE A 64 3.33 2.26 -2.81
C PHE A 64 2.97 3.00 -4.09
N ASP A 65 3.99 3.43 -4.81
CA ASP A 65 3.83 4.20 -6.04
C ASP A 65 3.94 3.28 -7.25
N ILE A 66 3.01 3.43 -8.20
CA ILE A 66 3.08 2.80 -9.52
C ILE A 66 3.37 3.92 -10.53
N ILE A 67 4.52 3.82 -11.18
CA ILE A 67 4.93 4.78 -12.23
C ILE A 67 4.51 4.20 -13.58
N LEU A 68 3.71 4.97 -14.33
CA LEU A 68 3.22 4.61 -15.65
C LEU A 68 3.73 5.64 -16.66
N ASP A 69 4.38 5.15 -17.70
CA ASP A 69 4.94 5.97 -18.79
C ASP A 69 3.99 5.95 -20.00
N SER A 70 3.65 7.12 -20.53
CA SER A 70 2.86 7.26 -21.76
C SER A 70 3.63 6.86 -23.02
N GLY A 71 4.97 6.75 -22.95
CA GLY A 71 5.82 6.33 -24.07
C GLY A 71 6.07 7.41 -25.12
N HIS A 72 5.46 8.59 -24.97
CA HIS A 72 5.69 9.76 -25.81
C HIS A 72 5.59 11.06 -24.99
N PRO A 73 6.25 12.15 -25.44
CA PRO A 73 6.18 13.46 -24.81
C PRO A 73 4.73 13.90 -24.59
N ASP A 74 4.48 14.51 -23.43
CA ASP A 74 3.17 15.05 -22.99
C ASP A 74 2.00 14.05 -23.01
N GLY A 75 2.24 12.75 -23.21
CA GLY A 75 1.16 11.76 -23.33
C GLY A 75 0.33 11.58 -22.08
N VAL A 76 0.90 11.87 -20.92
CA VAL A 76 0.20 11.87 -19.62
C VAL A 76 -0.93 12.91 -19.54
N LYS A 77 -0.92 13.92 -20.42
CA LYS A 77 -1.95 14.98 -20.50
C LYS A 77 -3.10 14.61 -21.44
N SER A 78 -3.07 13.43 -22.07
CA SER A 78 -4.12 13.01 -23.00
C SER A 78 -5.35 12.46 -22.26
N PRO A 79 -6.58 12.71 -22.75
CA PRO A 79 -7.79 12.08 -22.21
C PRO A 79 -7.71 10.56 -22.24
N GLU A 80 -7.09 9.99 -23.28
CA GLU A 80 -6.92 8.54 -23.44
C GLU A 80 -6.07 7.94 -22.31
N PHE A 81 -4.90 8.52 -22.04
CA PHE A 81 -4.02 8.05 -20.97
C PHE A 81 -4.70 8.18 -19.61
N LEU A 82 -5.35 9.31 -19.33
CA LEU A 82 -6.06 9.50 -18.06
C LEU A 82 -7.23 8.51 -17.90
N LYS A 83 -7.96 8.18 -18.97
CA LYS A 83 -9.02 7.15 -18.94
C LYS A 83 -8.45 5.74 -18.72
N PHE A 84 -7.26 5.47 -19.27
CA PHE A 84 -6.52 4.25 -18.96
C PHE A 84 -6.16 4.16 -17.47
N ILE A 85 -5.65 5.25 -16.88
CA ILE A 85 -5.36 5.33 -15.44
C ILE A 85 -6.61 5.03 -14.60
N GLU A 86 -7.76 5.61 -14.93
CA GLU A 86 -9.00 5.32 -14.20
C GLU A 86 -9.42 3.85 -14.32
N SER A 87 -9.28 3.27 -15.52
CA SER A 87 -9.60 1.85 -15.75
C SER A 87 -8.67 0.93 -14.97
N PHE A 88 -7.37 1.22 -14.98
CA PHE A 88 -6.36 0.46 -14.24
C PHE A 88 -6.58 0.55 -12.73
N ARG A 89 -6.90 1.74 -12.22
CA ARG A 89 -7.21 1.93 -10.80
C ARG A 89 -8.50 1.25 -10.38
N GLY A 90 -9.53 1.32 -11.22
CA GLY A 90 -10.77 0.57 -11.02
C GLY A 90 -10.49 -0.93 -10.91
N TRP A 91 -9.65 -1.46 -11.80
CA TRP A 91 -9.18 -2.84 -11.72
C TRP A 91 -8.43 -3.14 -10.41
N LEU A 92 -7.47 -2.30 -9.99
CA LEU A 92 -6.72 -2.53 -8.73
C LEU A 92 -7.62 -2.65 -7.50
N THR A 93 -8.74 -1.91 -7.46
CA THR A 93 -9.69 -1.91 -6.35
C THR A 93 -10.89 -2.84 -6.55
N ALA A 94 -10.94 -3.57 -7.66
CA ALA A 94 -12.07 -4.43 -8.00
C ALA A 94 -12.20 -5.59 -7.00
N PRO A 95 -13.43 -6.05 -6.68
CA PRO A 95 -13.65 -7.17 -5.76
C PRO A 95 -12.90 -8.46 -6.15
N GLU A 96 -12.69 -8.68 -7.45
CA GLU A 96 -11.96 -9.82 -8.00
C GLU A 96 -10.46 -9.79 -7.63
N ASN A 97 -9.92 -8.61 -7.31
CA ASN A 97 -8.51 -8.38 -6.94
C ASN A 97 -8.35 -8.09 -5.44
N ALA A 98 -9.29 -8.51 -4.59
CA ALA A 98 -9.26 -8.26 -3.15
C ALA A 98 -8.09 -8.95 -2.41
N ASP A 99 -7.38 -9.85 -3.06
CA ASP A 99 -6.13 -10.45 -2.61
C ASP A 99 -4.95 -9.46 -2.66
N LEU A 100 -5.00 -8.45 -3.54
CA LEU A 100 -4.00 -7.38 -3.63
C LEU A 100 -4.01 -6.42 -2.43
N LYS A 101 -5.09 -6.42 -1.63
CA LYS A 101 -5.25 -5.56 -0.44
C LYS A 101 -5.12 -4.05 -0.71
N ILE A 102 -5.54 -3.60 -1.89
CA ILE A 102 -5.55 -2.18 -2.27
C ILE A 102 -6.90 -1.57 -1.87
N GLY A 103 -6.93 -0.79 -0.78
CA GLY A 103 -8.16 -0.17 -0.30
C GLY A 103 -8.49 1.18 -0.95
N ARG A 104 -7.49 1.87 -1.49
CA ARG A 104 -7.63 3.17 -2.14
C ARG A 104 -6.51 3.36 -3.16
N THR A 105 -6.80 4.13 -4.21
CA THR A 105 -5.80 4.64 -5.14
C THR A 105 -5.93 6.15 -5.25
N ASP A 106 -4.83 6.85 -5.49
CA ASP A 106 -4.77 8.27 -5.82
C ASP A 106 -3.87 8.44 -7.06
N ALA A 107 -4.23 9.32 -7.99
CA ALA A 107 -3.40 9.59 -9.17
C ALA A 107 -3.68 10.97 -9.77
N PHE A 108 -2.84 11.37 -10.72
CA PHE A 108 -2.93 12.64 -11.46
C PHE A 108 -4.30 12.89 -12.07
N SER A 109 -5.00 11.84 -12.51
CA SER A 109 -6.38 11.94 -13.02
C SER A 109 -7.38 12.56 -12.02
N ASN A 110 -7.17 12.42 -10.70
CA ASN A 110 -8.01 13.10 -9.70
C ASN A 110 -7.86 14.61 -9.76
N ILE A 111 -6.64 15.12 -10.00
CA ILE A 111 -6.37 16.55 -10.09
C ILE A 111 -7.12 17.13 -11.29
N ILE A 112 -7.01 16.46 -12.45
CA ILE A 112 -7.73 16.87 -13.67
C ILE A 112 -9.25 16.85 -13.47
N LYS A 113 -9.80 15.81 -12.83
CA LYS A 113 -11.24 15.74 -12.50
C LYS A 113 -11.68 16.88 -11.57
N THR A 114 -10.86 17.22 -10.58
CA THR A 114 -11.13 18.34 -9.66
C THR A 114 -11.10 19.68 -10.40
N MET A 115 -10.11 19.90 -11.28
CA MET A 115 -10.04 21.09 -12.12
C MET A 115 -11.26 21.20 -13.04
N HIS A 116 -11.65 20.09 -13.67
CA HIS A 116 -12.83 20.06 -14.54
C HIS A 116 -14.11 20.43 -13.79
N MET A 117 -14.31 19.88 -12.58
CA MET A 117 -15.43 20.24 -11.72
C MET A 117 -15.41 21.73 -11.34
N ALA A 118 -14.24 22.25 -10.92
CA ALA A 118 -14.09 23.66 -10.54
C ALA A 118 -14.37 24.62 -11.71
N MET A 119 -13.89 24.29 -12.91
CA MET A 119 -14.14 25.07 -14.14
C MET A 119 -15.60 25.02 -14.60
N ASN A 120 -16.39 24.07 -14.07
CA ASN A 120 -17.81 23.91 -14.37
C ASN A 120 -18.69 24.29 -13.16
N ASN A 121 -18.36 25.39 -12.48
CA ASN A 121 -19.13 25.94 -11.34
C ASN A 121 -19.30 24.95 -10.18
N ASP A 122 -18.27 24.15 -9.89
CA ASP A 122 -18.28 23.12 -8.85
C ASP A 122 -19.41 22.08 -9.00
N ASP A 123 -19.90 21.84 -10.23
CA ASP A 123 -20.90 20.80 -10.47
C ASP A 123 -20.27 19.41 -10.30
N CYS A 124 -20.71 18.68 -9.27
CA CYS A 124 -20.27 17.30 -9.00
C CYS A 124 -20.41 16.35 -10.21
N LYS A 125 -21.32 16.64 -11.16
CA LYS A 125 -21.44 15.86 -12.41
C LYS A 125 -20.22 16.01 -13.33
N CYS A 126 -19.47 17.10 -13.17
CA CYS A 126 -18.24 17.40 -13.90
C CYS A 126 -16.98 16.86 -13.20
N TYR A 127 -17.11 16.05 -12.14
CA TYR A 127 -15.99 15.26 -11.60
C TYR A 127 -15.64 14.08 -12.52
N ALA A 128 -15.20 14.41 -13.73
CA ALA A 128 -14.91 13.48 -14.83
C ALA A 128 -13.71 13.98 -15.62
N ILE A 129 -13.06 13.09 -16.36
CA ILE A 129 -11.96 13.49 -17.25
C ILE A 129 -12.59 14.20 -18.47
N PRO A 130 -12.15 15.42 -18.81
CA PRO A 130 -12.60 16.10 -20.03
C PRO A 130 -12.31 15.25 -21.28
N ASP A 131 -13.23 15.25 -22.24
CA ASP A 131 -13.00 14.58 -23.52
C ASP A 131 -12.05 15.37 -24.44
N SER A 132 -11.99 16.69 -24.25
CA SER A 132 -11.14 17.61 -25.00
C SER A 132 -9.73 17.64 -24.42
N PRO A 133 -8.68 17.33 -25.20
CA PRO A 133 -7.30 17.50 -24.77
C PRO A 133 -6.96 18.95 -24.45
N THR A 134 -7.59 19.91 -25.14
CA THR A 134 -7.37 21.34 -24.91
C THR A 134 -7.77 21.75 -23.50
N ASP A 135 -8.91 21.26 -23.01
CA ASP A 135 -9.40 21.59 -21.66
C ASP A 135 -8.36 21.16 -20.60
N ILE A 136 -7.75 19.99 -20.78
CA ILE A 136 -6.72 19.49 -19.86
C ILE A 136 -5.47 20.39 -19.90
N VAL A 137 -5.06 20.84 -21.09
CA VAL A 137 -3.92 21.76 -21.25
C VAL A 137 -4.24 23.10 -20.59
N ASP A 138 -5.39 23.68 -20.87
CA ASP A 138 -5.84 24.96 -20.30
C ASP A 138 -5.86 24.90 -18.76
N TYR A 139 -6.33 23.79 -18.19
CA TYR A 139 -6.34 23.61 -16.72
C TYR A 139 -4.93 23.61 -16.13
N LEU A 140 -3.96 23.04 -16.84
CA LEU A 140 -2.57 23.00 -16.40
C LEU A 140 -1.87 24.34 -16.60
N GLU A 141 -2.21 25.10 -17.63
CA GLU A 141 -1.65 26.45 -17.87
C GLU A 141 -1.95 27.42 -16.72
N ILE A 142 -3.12 27.31 -16.10
CA ILE A 142 -3.49 28.12 -14.92
C ILE A 142 -2.47 27.95 -13.77
N TYR A 143 -1.82 26.80 -13.68
CA TYR A 143 -0.83 26.47 -12.66
C TYR A 143 0.61 26.48 -13.18
N GLY A 144 0.81 26.50 -14.49
CA GLY A 144 2.12 26.44 -15.15
C GLY A 144 2.81 27.79 -15.31
N GLY A 145 2.39 28.82 -14.57
CA GLY A 145 3.00 30.14 -14.63
C GLY A 145 4.52 30.09 -14.43
N GLU A 146 5.24 30.90 -15.20
CA GLU A 146 6.68 31.11 -15.01
C GLU A 146 6.90 31.82 -13.67
N ASP A 147 7.16 31.05 -12.62
CA ASP A 147 7.74 31.60 -11.40
C ASP A 147 9.18 32.04 -11.70
N ALA A 148 9.38 33.36 -11.81
CA ALA A 148 10.71 33.97 -11.92
C ALA A 148 11.61 33.65 -10.71
N ASP A 149 11.03 33.15 -9.63
CA ASP A 149 11.67 32.77 -8.37
C ASP A 149 11.66 31.23 -8.15
N SER A 150 11.53 30.42 -9.21
CA SER A 150 11.65 28.96 -9.10
C SER A 150 13.10 28.56 -8.74
N ASP A 151 13.41 28.59 -7.45
CA ASP A 151 14.60 27.99 -6.86
C ASP A 151 14.33 26.50 -6.66
N GLY A 152 14.63 25.71 -7.69
CA GLY A 152 14.51 24.24 -7.63
C GLY A 152 15.13 23.60 -6.40
#